data_AF-A0A354WED2-F1
#
_entry.id   AF-A0A354WED2-F1
#
_cell.length_a   1.000
_cell.length_b   1.000
_cell.length_c   1.000
_cell.angle_alpha   90.00
_cell.angle_beta   90.00
_cell.angle_gamma   90.00
#
_symmetry.space_group_name_H-M   'P 1'
#
loop_
_entity.id
_entity.type
_entity.pdbx_description
1 polymer ?
#
loop_
_entity_poly.entity_id
_entity_poly.type
_entity_poly.pdbx_seq_one_letter_code
_entity_poly.pdbx_strand_id
1 'polypeptide(L)'
;MDSSWNFKPGQIVGLNHDNSCLYAEVIQVVEVRDVCWVRPLMLIEGLSEPPENNFSSFGFTPETFTLYDLRPSPDLIWPTRLFKAALDTEVITFLAQLESPEANYPGVKRVNACSAHQQLQDFIGQVWRAYANVFESNG
;
A
#
# COMPACT_ATOMS: atom_id res chain seq x y z
N MET A 1 16.05 -18.77 1.98
CA MET A 1 16.40 -18.03 0.75
C MET A 1 16.32 -16.56 1.11
N ASP A 2 17.51 -16.00 1.30
CA ASP A 2 17.78 -14.73 1.95
C ASP A 2 17.23 -13.61 1.08
N SER A 3 16.03 -13.17 1.41
CA SER A 3 15.41 -12.05 0.73
C SER A 3 15.60 -10.84 1.62
N SER A 4 16.85 -10.38 1.75
CA SER A 4 17.14 -9.07 2.31
C SER A 4 16.53 -8.05 1.36
N TRP A 5 15.27 -7.69 1.62
CA TRP A 5 14.55 -6.69 0.86
C TRP A 5 15.17 -5.34 1.22
N ASN A 6 16.27 -5.02 0.52
CA ASN A 6 17.04 -3.79 0.69
C ASN A 6 16.28 -2.65 0.04
N PHE A 7 15.15 -2.28 0.65
CA PHE A 7 14.44 -1.07 0.27
C PHE A 7 15.34 0.14 0.47
N LYS A 8 15.15 1.14 -0.37
CA LYS A 8 15.89 2.40 -0.28
C LYS A 8 14.95 3.52 0.13
N PRO A 9 15.41 4.51 0.91
CA PRO A 9 14.67 5.74 1.12
C PRO A 9 14.21 6.35 -0.23
N GLY A 10 12.97 6.80 -0.29
CA GLY A 10 12.31 7.32 -1.50
C GLY A 10 11.72 6.26 -2.43
N GLN A 11 11.96 4.97 -2.18
CA GLN A 11 11.34 3.89 -2.96
C GLN A 11 9.87 3.73 -2.57
N ILE A 12 9.00 3.48 -3.56
CA ILE A 12 7.59 3.18 -3.30
C ILE A 12 7.41 1.66 -3.20
N VAL A 13 6.68 1.25 -2.17
CA VAL A 13 6.36 -0.14 -1.87
C VAL A 13 4.85 -0.32 -1.72
N GLY A 14 4.38 -1.53 -2.04
CA GLY A 14 3.00 -1.95 -1.90
C GLY A 14 2.84 -3.01 -0.82
N LEU A 15 1.80 -2.89 0.00
CA LEU A 15 1.34 -3.90 0.94
C LEU A 15 -0.03 -4.39 0.49
N ASN A 16 -0.07 -5.64 0.02
CA ASN A 16 -1.30 -6.27 -0.45
C ASN A 16 -1.95 -7.07 0.67
N HIS A 17 -3.26 -6.91 0.83
CA HIS A 17 -4.07 -7.78 1.68
C HIS A 17 -5.47 -7.89 1.11
N ASP A 18 -5.92 -9.12 0.88
CA ASP A 18 -7.18 -9.44 0.22
C ASP A 18 -7.36 -8.67 -1.09
N ASN A 19 -8.38 -7.81 -1.16
CA ASN A 19 -8.80 -7.05 -2.33
C ASN A 19 -8.27 -5.60 -2.29
N SER A 20 -7.23 -5.35 -1.49
CA SER A 20 -6.74 -4.03 -1.15
C SER A 20 -5.21 -3.94 -1.23
N CYS A 21 -4.72 -2.77 -1.64
CA CYS A 21 -3.29 -2.48 -1.74
C CYS A 21 -2.99 -1.10 -1.15
N LEU A 22 -2.10 -1.07 -0.15
CA LEU A 22 -1.54 0.15 0.41
C LEU A 22 -0.21 0.46 -0.27
N TYR A 23 -0.11 1.59 -0.96
CA TYR A 23 1.17 2.12 -1.42
C TYR A 23 1.74 3.12 -0.42
N ALA A 24 3.03 2.99 -0.17
CA ALA A 24 3.76 3.84 0.75
C ALA A 24 5.18 4.14 0.24
N GLU A 25 5.69 5.32 0.55
CA GLU A 25 7.08 5.69 0.32
C GLU A 25 7.94 5.23 1.51
N VAL A 26 9.08 4.61 1.25
CA VAL A 26 10.04 4.26 2.29
C VAL A 26 10.77 5.52 2.75
N ILE A 27 10.58 5.91 4.01
CA ILE A 27 11.35 6.99 4.64
C ILE A 27 12.70 6.45 5.08
N GLN A 28 12.70 5.31 5.79
CA GLN A 28 13.91 4.71 6.34
C GLN A 28 13.73 3.22 6.56
N VAL A 29 14.79 2.44 6.30
CA VAL A 29 14.86 1.03 6.70
C VAL A 29 15.63 0.94 8.03
N VAL A 30 15.06 0.22 8.99
CA VAL A 30 15.67 -0.05 10.30
C VAL A 30 16.09 -1.51 10.33
N GLU A 31 17.26 -1.79 9.77
CA GLU A 31 17.79 -3.14 9.54
C GLU A 31 17.82 -3.99 10.82
N VAL A 32 18.22 -3.41 11.94
CA VAL A 32 18.33 -4.09 13.25
C VAL A 32 17.01 -4.70 13.72
N ARG A 33 15.87 -4.19 13.24
CA ARG A 33 14.52 -4.62 13.65
C ARG A 33 13.74 -5.28 12.52
N ASP A 34 14.32 -5.40 11.32
CA ASP A 34 13.64 -5.88 10.11
C ASP A 34 12.33 -5.13 9.82
N VAL A 35 12.31 -3.81 10.09
CA VAL A 35 11.17 -2.93 9.81
C VAL A 35 11.57 -1.77 8.92
N CYS A 36 10.60 -1.22 8.19
CA CYS A 36 10.75 0.05 7.50
C CYS A 36 9.75 1.07 8.05
N TRP A 37 10.25 2.30 8.22
CA TRP A 37 9.44 3.48 8.38
C TRP A 37 8.98 3.93 7.01
N VAL A 38 7.67 3.96 6.80
CA VAL A 38 7.04 4.29 5.52
C VAL A 38 5.99 5.39 5.69
N ARG A 39 5.84 6.22 4.67
CA ARG A 39 4.77 7.21 4.54
C ARG A 39 3.65 6.65 3.68
N PRO A 40 2.44 6.43 4.21
CA PRO A 40 1.29 6.08 3.40
C PRO A 40 1.04 7.13 2.31
N LEU A 41 0.89 6.68 1.06
CA LEU A 41 0.52 7.53 -0.06
C LEU A 41 -0.95 7.36 -0.40
N MET A 42 -1.38 6.11 -0.56
CA MET A 42 -2.75 5.78 -0.95
C MET A 42 -3.12 4.35 -0.63
N LEU A 43 -4.41 4.12 -0.40
CA LEU A 43 -5.00 2.80 -0.29
C LEU A 43 -5.97 2.61 -1.45
N ILE A 44 -5.90 1.45 -2.07
CA ILE A 44 -6.82 1.03 -3.12
C ILE A 44 -7.62 -0.14 -2.57
N GLU A 45 -8.94 -0.10 -2.72
CA GLU A 45 -9.84 -1.21 -2.39
C GLU A 45 -10.71 -1.55 -3.59
N GLY A 46 -11.10 -2.82 -3.73
CA GLY A 46 -11.93 -3.25 -4.87
C GLY A 46 -11.13 -3.92 -5.98
N LEU A 47 -9.86 -4.27 -5.73
CA LEU A 47 -8.96 -4.90 -6.70
C LEU A 47 -9.38 -6.34 -7.01
N SER A 48 -10.34 -6.52 -7.92
CA SER A 48 -10.88 -7.82 -8.35
C SER A 48 -9.77 -8.87 -8.55
N GLU A 49 -9.70 -9.80 -7.59
CA GLU A 49 -8.74 -10.89 -7.38
C GLU A 49 -7.47 -10.54 -6.56
N PRO A 50 -7.13 -11.39 -5.55
CA PRO A 50 -5.92 -11.22 -4.78
C PRO A 50 -4.72 -11.32 -5.74
N PRO A 51 -3.72 -10.43 -5.64
CA PRO A 51 -2.54 -10.49 -6.50
C PRO A 51 -1.66 -11.67 -6.07
N GLU A 52 -2.05 -12.88 -6.47
CA GLU A 52 -1.20 -14.06 -6.41
C GLU A 52 -0.01 -13.82 -7.36
N ASN A 53 1.06 -13.28 -6.79
CA ASN A 53 2.43 -13.21 -7.33
C ASN A 53 2.67 -12.52 -8.67
N ASN A 54 1.68 -11.95 -9.33
CA ASN A 54 1.85 -11.30 -10.61
C ASN A 54 1.39 -9.84 -10.56
N PHE A 55 2.31 -8.94 -10.19
CA PHE A 55 2.24 -7.51 -10.53
C PHE A 55 2.29 -7.28 -12.06
N SER A 56 2.21 -8.32 -12.89
CA SER A 56 2.25 -8.26 -14.34
C SER A 56 0.87 -8.24 -15.03
N SER A 57 -0.24 -8.26 -14.28
CA SER A 57 -1.59 -8.03 -14.85
C SER A 57 -2.12 -6.63 -14.55
N PHE A 58 -1.30 -5.58 -14.75
CA PHE A 58 -1.78 -4.19 -14.90
C PHE A 58 -2.57 -3.94 -16.20
N GLY A 59 -3.23 -4.98 -16.73
CA GLY A 59 -4.21 -4.86 -17.81
C GLY A 59 -5.65 -4.72 -17.31
N PHE A 60 -5.91 -4.98 -16.02
CA PHE A 60 -7.24 -4.93 -15.44
C PHE A 60 -7.24 -4.08 -14.17
N THR A 61 -7.30 -2.77 -14.32
CA THR A 61 -7.97 -1.97 -13.29
C THR A 61 -9.41 -2.48 -13.22
N PRO A 62 -9.91 -2.88 -12.04
CA PRO A 62 -11.30 -3.30 -11.89
C PRO A 62 -12.24 -2.24 -12.47
N GLU A 63 -13.42 -2.66 -12.97
CA GLU A 63 -14.42 -1.72 -13.49
C GLU A 63 -14.80 -0.65 -12.47
N THR A 64 -14.68 -0.95 -11.17
CA THR A 64 -14.79 0.02 -10.08
C THR A 64 -13.84 -0.29 -8.93
N PHE A 65 -13.08 0.70 -8.47
CA PHE A 65 -12.28 0.64 -7.25
C PHE A 65 -12.40 1.93 -6.44
N THR A 66 -12.11 1.85 -5.15
CA THR A 66 -12.07 3.00 -4.25
C THR A 66 -10.63 3.42 -4.02
N LEU A 67 -10.35 4.70 -4.17
CA LEU A 67 -9.03 5.29 -4.00
C LEU A 67 -9.04 6.28 -2.83
N TYR A 68 -8.25 5.99 -1.82
CA TYR A 68 -8.11 6.80 -0.61
C TYR A 68 -6.78 7.55 -0.64
N ASP A 69 -6.84 8.88 -0.49
CA ASP A 69 -5.63 9.70 -0.33
C ASP A 69 -5.14 9.60 1.12
N LEU A 70 -3.97 9.00 1.30
CA LEU A 70 -3.37 8.77 2.61
C LEU A 70 -2.16 9.67 2.89
N ARG A 71 -1.81 10.59 1.99
CA ARG A 71 -0.76 11.58 2.22
C ARG A 71 -0.92 12.39 3.52
N PRO A 72 -2.14 12.71 4.02
CA PRO A 72 -2.29 13.38 5.32
C PRO A 72 -2.28 12.42 6.53
N SER A 73 -2.17 11.11 6.32
CA SER A 73 -2.14 10.11 7.40
C SER A 73 -0.76 10.04 8.07
N PRO A 74 -0.69 9.56 9.32
CA PRO A 74 0.59 9.36 9.99
C PRO A 74 1.42 8.28 9.30
N ASP A 75 2.74 8.43 9.40
CA ASP A 75 3.67 7.43 8.93
C ASP A 75 3.59 6.12 9.75
N LEU A 76 4.01 5.00 9.16
CA LEU A 76 3.93 3.66 9.74
C LEU A 76 5.32 3.05 9.93
N ILE A 77 5.49 2.21 10.95
CA ILE A 77 6.68 1.36 11.13
C ILE A 77 6.22 -0.09 11.03
N TRP A 78 6.56 -0.76 9.94
CA TRP A 78 6.06 -2.11 9.64
C TRP A 78 7.19 -3.07 9.23
N PRO A 79 7.02 -4.39 9.43
CA PRO A 79 7.97 -5.39 8.95
C PRO A 79 8.22 -5.28 7.45
N THR A 80 9.49 -5.22 7.06
CA THR A 80 9.93 -5.13 5.65
C THR A 80 9.33 -6.25 4.81
N ARG A 81 9.29 -7.47 5.35
CA ARG A 81 8.78 -8.69 4.70
C ARG A 81 7.32 -8.64 4.25
N LEU A 82 6.52 -7.67 4.71
CA LEU A 82 5.14 -7.51 4.26
C LEU A 82 5.03 -6.65 2.99
N PHE A 83 6.04 -5.84 2.69
CA PHE A 83 6.00 -4.87 1.58
C PHE A 83 6.69 -5.39 0.34
N LYS A 84 6.13 -5.21 -0.85
CA LYS A 84 6.84 -5.49 -2.11
C LYS A 84 7.21 -4.18 -2.81
N ALA A 85 8.30 -4.16 -3.57
CA ALA A 85 8.62 -3.01 -4.40
C ALA A 85 7.50 -2.78 -5.42
N ALA A 86 6.98 -1.56 -5.51
CA ALA A 86 5.98 -1.18 -6.50
C ALA A 86 6.66 -0.83 -7.84
N LEU A 87 5.96 -1.06 -8.96
CA LEU A 87 6.39 -0.63 -10.29
C LEU A 87 6.05 0.84 -10.51
N ASP A 88 6.95 1.60 -11.13
CA ASP A 88 6.69 3.04 -11.37
C ASP A 88 5.44 3.27 -12.24
N THR A 89 5.16 2.35 -13.17
CA THR A 89 4.04 2.44 -14.11
C THR A 89 2.67 2.31 -13.44
N GLU A 90 2.55 1.53 -12.37
CA GLU A 90 1.29 1.43 -11.61
C GLU A 90 1.10 2.66 -10.72
N VAL A 91 2.16 3.05 -9.99
CA VAL A 91 2.07 4.09 -8.97
C VAL A 91 1.77 5.45 -9.61
N ILE A 92 2.46 5.81 -10.69
CA ILE A 92 2.26 7.09 -11.35
C ILE A 92 0.83 7.27 -11.86
N THR A 93 0.20 6.17 -12.30
CA THR A 93 -1.17 6.15 -12.79
C THR A 93 -2.16 6.52 -11.68
N PHE A 94 -1.99 5.94 -10.49
CA PHE A 94 -2.85 6.23 -9.34
C PHE A 94 -2.55 7.60 -8.72
N LEU A 95 -1.28 8.04 -8.67
CA LEU A 95 -0.91 9.38 -8.22
C LEU A 95 -1.52 10.47 -9.10
N ALA A 96 -1.45 10.31 -10.43
CA ALA A 96 -2.08 11.24 -11.37
C ALA A 96 -3.60 11.35 -11.16
N GLN A 97 -4.25 10.23 -10.79
CA GLN A 97 -5.66 10.24 -10.42
C GLN A 97 -5.87 11.06 -9.14
N LEU A 98 -5.09 10.86 -8.07
CA LEU A 98 -5.22 11.65 -6.83
C LEU A 98 -5.08 13.16 -7.05
N GLU A 99 -4.16 13.58 -7.92
CA GLU A 99 -3.88 15.00 -8.19
C GLU A 99 -4.93 15.70 -9.06
N SER A 100 -5.78 14.94 -9.76
CA SER A 100 -6.81 15.47 -10.66
C SER A 100 -8.21 15.31 -10.05
N PRO A 101 -8.62 16.14 -9.07
CA PRO A 101 -9.93 16.08 -8.41
C PRO A 101 -11.12 16.30 -9.36
N GLU A 102 -10.90 16.99 -10.47
CA GLU A 102 -11.96 17.33 -11.45
C GLU A 102 -12.13 16.28 -12.56
N ALA A 103 -11.13 15.39 -12.71
CA ALA A 103 -11.22 14.28 -13.66
C ALA A 103 -12.04 13.16 -13.01
N ASN A 104 -13.32 13.10 -13.36
CA ASN A 104 -14.19 11.96 -13.05
C ASN A 104 -13.71 10.74 -13.85
N TYR A 105 -12.70 10.03 -13.33
CA TYR A 105 -12.27 8.77 -13.90
C TYR A 105 -13.39 7.73 -13.70
N PRO A 106 -13.91 7.13 -14.78
CA PRO A 106 -14.95 6.11 -14.65
C PRO A 106 -14.42 4.96 -13.79
N GLY A 107 -15.18 4.58 -12.77
CA GLY A 107 -14.81 3.50 -11.86
C GLY A 107 -14.06 3.91 -10.60
N VAL A 108 -13.58 5.16 -10.47
CA VAL A 108 -12.81 5.60 -9.29
C VAL A 108 -13.73 6.29 -8.28
N LYS A 109 -13.95 5.68 -7.13
CA LYS A 109 -14.61 6.33 -5.98
C LYS A 109 -13.55 6.95 -5.08
N ARG A 110 -13.56 8.27 -4.93
CA ARG A 110 -12.69 8.97 -3.98
C ARG A 110 -13.43 9.26 -2.69
N VAL A 111 -12.72 9.15 -1.57
CA VAL A 111 -13.29 9.34 -0.24
C VAL A 111 -12.58 10.48 0.46
N ASN A 112 -13.31 11.20 1.32
CA ASN A 112 -12.76 12.31 2.09
C ASN A 112 -11.65 11.85 3.06
N ALA A 113 -10.83 12.80 3.51
CA ALA A 113 -9.66 12.52 4.35
C ALA A 113 -10.00 11.84 5.70
N CYS A 114 -11.11 12.21 6.34
CA CYS A 114 -11.53 11.59 7.61
C CYS A 114 -11.83 10.10 7.42
N SER A 115 -12.55 9.75 6.35
CA SER A 115 -12.82 8.36 6.02
C SER A 115 -11.55 7.62 5.58
N ALA A 116 -10.63 8.28 4.86
CA ALA A 116 -9.37 7.68 4.43
C ALA A 116 -8.51 7.23 5.62
N HIS A 117 -8.43 8.04 6.67
CA HIS A 117 -7.71 7.67 7.89
C HIS A 117 -8.33 6.46 8.59
N GLN A 118 -9.67 6.43 8.71
CA GLN A 118 -10.36 5.28 9.28
C GLN A 118 -10.09 4.00 8.48
N GLN A 119 -10.13 4.09 7.14
CA GLN A 119 -9.86 2.94 6.28
C GLN A 119 -8.41 2.46 6.39
N LEU A 120 -7.44 3.35 6.55
CA LEU A 120 -6.07 2.95 6.83
C LEU A 120 -5.98 2.16 8.16
N GLN A 121 -6.63 2.65 9.22
CA GLN A 121 -6.64 1.94 10.51
C GLN A 121 -7.27 0.55 10.39
N ASP A 122 -8.39 0.45 9.68
CA ASP A 122 -9.10 -0.82 9.47
C ASP A 122 -8.24 -1.80 8.67
N PHE A 123 -7.59 -1.33 7.60
CA PHE A 123 -6.66 -2.12 6.78
C PHE A 123 -5.48 -2.63 7.60
N ILE A 124 -4.83 -1.76 8.37
CA ILE A 124 -3.68 -2.13 9.21
C ILE A 124 -4.10 -3.14 10.28
N GLY A 125 -5.27 -2.98 10.88
CA GLY A 125 -5.83 -3.94 11.83
C GLY A 125 -6.09 -5.32 11.20
N GLN A 126 -6.51 -5.38 9.94
CA GLN A 126 -6.70 -6.64 9.20
C GLN A 126 -5.36 -7.32 8.91
N VAL A 127 -4.38 -6.58 8.37
CA VAL A 127 -3.03 -7.08 8.11
C VAL A 127 -2.38 -7.61 9.37
N TRP A 128 -2.47 -6.88 10.49
CA TRP A 128 -1.93 -7.31 11.77
C TRP A 128 -2.52 -8.65 12.22
N ARG A 129 -3.85 -8.80 12.14
CA ARG A 129 -4.53 -10.05 12.52
C ARG A 129 -4.15 -11.22 11.61
N ALA A 130 -4.01 -10.98 10.31
CA ALA A 130 -3.66 -12.02 9.33
C ALA A 130 -2.20 -12.47 9.44
N TYR A 131 -1.29 -11.57 9.81
CA TYR A 131 0.15 -11.82 9.84
C TYR A 131 0.76 -11.60 11.23
N ALA A 132 0.04 -11.94 12.31
CA ALA A 132 0.51 -11.69 13.69
C ALA A 132 1.90 -12.28 13.98
N ASN A 133 2.19 -13.47 13.43
CA ASN A 133 3.49 -14.14 13.53
C ASN A 133 4.67 -13.33 12.94
N VAL A 134 4.38 -12.48 11.95
CA VAL A 134 5.33 -11.56 11.33
C VAL A 134 5.61 -10.34 12.24
N PHE A 135 4.84 -10.11 13.30
CA PHE A 135 5.19 -9.06 14.27
C PHE A 135 5.88 -9.62 15.51
N GLU A 136 5.75 -10.94 15.75
CA GLU A 136 6.29 -11.62 16.93
C GLU A 136 7.70 -12.19 16.74
N SER A 137 8.18 -12.36 15.50
CA SER A 137 9.54 -12.86 15.24
C SER A 137 10.59 -11.76 15.49
N ASN A 138 10.89 -11.55 16.77
CA ASN A 138 12.11 -10.89 17.29
C ASN A 138 12.45 -11.47 18.68
N GLY A 139 12.50 -12.80 18.76
CA GLY A 139 12.99 -13.56 19.92
C GLY A 139 14.31 -14.24 19.61
#